data_AF-A0A317IMS8-F1
#
_entry.id   AF-A0A317IMS8-F1
#
_cell.length_a   1.000
_cell.length_b   1.000
_cell.length_c   1.000
_cell.angle_alpha   90.00
_cell.angle_beta   90.00
_cell.angle_gamma   90.00
#
_symmetry.space_group_name_H-M   'P 1'
#
loop_
_entity.id
_entity.type
_entity.pdbx_description
1 polymer ?
#
loop_
_entity_poly.entity_id
_entity_poly.type
_entity_poly.pdbx_seq_one_letter_code
_entity_poly.pdbx_strand_id
1 'polypeptide(L)'
;MNHLRAASVPPEELEQRPTLERLFDTAAALFWEKGFAATSTREIAAAVGIQQASLYYHIDSKQDLLYQLCVSSLEQLLADVQAAVQQATHPLDRIRILARAHLTTLLRYQKRHVTMLTELRALAPRHREEVLALRSRYAGLVRSVLESAQESGFVRADIPARYLNLALLNILNWAVLWFRGNQALNADQLADLSAMIYLEGAALPVVRSRIQLPDLETLPKKGARKNSRGSRQTTSERLLNAAAALFATHGYAATSTRQIAALLGIRKASLYYHIGSKEELLYAICKTSLEQIRADVEAALQPVEEPLERTRTLVRAHLESMLRDQNMHTAALAEMHALSPEKLVQIRQLRHAYEDVVRSVLETAQTAGVLRCDVPVKYLSLTLLGLLNRVEVWYRPGGALSPAQLGDLLAVAFLTGASEARQ
;
A
#
# COMPACT_ATOMS: atom_id res chain seq x y z
N MET A 1 -4.07 10.05 -15.80
CA MET A 1 -4.34 11.26 -14.99
C MET A 1 -3.36 12.35 -15.41
N ASN A 2 -3.87 13.33 -16.16
CA ASN A 2 -3.20 14.61 -16.42
C ASN A 2 -2.87 15.32 -15.10
N HIS A 3 -1.81 16.13 -15.11
CA HIS A 3 -1.34 16.95 -13.99
C HIS A 3 -2.48 17.70 -13.30
N LEU A 4 -2.95 17.22 -12.14
CA LEU A 4 -3.80 18.00 -11.25
C LEU A 4 -3.46 17.67 -9.80
N ARG A 5 -3.12 18.75 -9.11
CA ARG A 5 -2.65 18.85 -7.73
C ARG A 5 -3.51 18.01 -6.81
N ALA A 6 -2.87 17.30 -5.87
CA ALA A 6 -3.53 16.86 -4.63
C ALA A 6 -4.32 18.04 -4.03
N ALA A 7 -5.28 17.79 -3.14
CA ALA A 7 -5.85 18.87 -2.34
C ALA A 7 -4.69 19.59 -1.64
N SER A 8 -4.24 20.70 -2.21
CA SER A 8 -3.19 21.52 -1.66
C SER A 8 -3.88 22.39 -0.64
N VAL A 9 -3.37 22.39 0.58
CA VAL A 9 -3.65 23.45 1.55
C VAL A 9 -3.60 24.78 0.79
N PRO A 10 -4.65 25.63 0.85
CA PRO A 10 -4.67 26.91 0.17
C PRO A 10 -3.37 27.69 0.45
N PRO A 11 -2.80 28.43 -0.53
CA PRO A 11 -1.57 29.19 -0.33
C PRO A 11 -1.62 30.12 0.90
N GLU A 12 -2.78 30.73 1.14
CA GLU A 12 -3.04 31.61 2.29
C GLU A 12 -2.95 30.89 3.64
N GLU A 13 -3.40 29.62 3.73
CA GLU A 13 -3.26 28.79 4.93
C GLU A 13 -1.81 28.33 5.13
N LEU A 14 -1.05 28.15 4.05
CA LEU A 14 0.37 27.79 4.14
C LEU A 14 1.18 28.98 4.69
N GLU A 15 0.93 30.20 4.22
CA GLU A 15 1.67 31.41 4.64
C GLU A 15 1.56 31.71 6.14
N GLN A 16 0.45 31.34 6.78
CA GLN A 16 0.23 31.53 8.22
C GLN A 16 0.88 30.45 9.09
N ARG A 17 1.37 29.35 8.51
CA ARG A 17 2.01 28.27 9.27
C ARG A 17 3.42 28.65 9.73
N PRO A 18 3.88 28.14 10.89
CA PRO A 18 5.28 28.24 11.28
C PRO A 18 6.20 27.81 10.14
N THR A 19 7.35 28.48 9.98
CA THR A 19 8.28 28.22 8.86
C THR A 19 8.67 26.75 8.73
N LEU A 20 8.80 26.03 9.85
CA LEU A 20 9.12 24.60 9.87
C LEU A 20 8.01 23.73 9.25
N GLU A 21 6.73 24.06 9.51
CA GLU A 21 5.58 23.35 8.92
C GLU A 21 5.51 23.57 7.41
N ARG A 22 5.76 24.80 6.94
CA ARG A 22 5.89 25.10 5.49
C ARG A 22 7.05 24.33 4.85
N LEU A 23 8.15 24.18 5.58
CA LEU A 23 9.31 23.41 5.14
C LEU A 23 8.95 21.92 4.98
N PHE A 24 8.23 21.32 5.94
CA PHE A 24 7.76 19.93 5.83
C PHE A 24 6.81 19.73 4.65
N ASP A 25 5.82 20.60 4.47
CA ASP A 25 4.87 20.49 3.36
C ASP A 25 5.54 20.60 1.98
N THR A 26 6.46 21.56 1.86
CA THR A 26 7.21 21.78 0.61
C THR A 26 8.17 20.64 0.32
N ALA A 27 8.91 20.17 1.33
CA ALA A 27 9.82 19.05 1.18
C ALA A 27 9.09 17.75 0.82
N ALA A 28 7.98 17.43 1.51
CA ALA A 28 7.12 16.30 1.16
C ALA A 28 6.61 16.37 -0.28
N ALA A 29 6.23 17.56 -0.77
CA ALA A 29 5.79 17.73 -2.14
C ALA A 29 6.90 17.42 -3.15
N LEU A 30 8.12 17.91 -2.91
CA LEU A 30 9.26 17.67 -3.78
C LEU A 30 9.73 16.21 -3.74
N PHE A 31 9.74 15.59 -2.56
CA PHE A 31 10.08 14.17 -2.40
C PHE A 31 9.04 13.28 -3.07
N TRP A 32 7.76 13.60 -2.95
CA TRP A 32 6.69 12.89 -3.66
C TRP A 32 6.84 12.96 -5.19
N GLU A 33 7.28 14.11 -5.72
CA GLU A 33 7.39 14.32 -7.17
C GLU A 33 8.68 13.74 -7.77
N LYS A 34 9.83 13.93 -7.10
CA LYS A 34 11.15 13.60 -7.65
C LYS A 34 11.85 12.45 -6.92
N GLY A 35 11.33 12.03 -5.76
CA GLY A 35 12.02 11.13 -4.83
C GLY A 35 13.05 11.86 -3.97
N PHE A 36 13.29 11.35 -2.75
CA PHE A 36 14.22 11.98 -1.80
C PHE A 36 15.63 12.23 -2.37
N ALA A 37 16.17 11.26 -3.10
CA ALA A 37 17.54 11.32 -3.61
C ALA A 37 17.74 12.46 -4.63
N ALA A 38 16.75 12.70 -5.49
CA ALA A 38 16.85 13.68 -6.58
C ALA A 38 16.55 15.12 -6.14
N THR A 39 15.90 15.32 -5.00
CA THR A 39 15.60 16.65 -4.46
C THR A 39 16.82 17.25 -3.73
N SER A 40 17.18 18.50 -4.03
CA SER A 40 18.24 19.25 -3.36
C SER A 40 17.73 20.21 -2.27
N THR A 41 18.56 20.54 -1.27
CA THR A 41 18.19 21.55 -0.25
C THR A 41 18.01 22.95 -0.84
N ARG A 42 18.70 23.25 -1.95
CA ARG A 42 18.53 24.50 -2.70
C ARG A 42 17.14 24.61 -3.33
N GLU A 43 16.65 23.53 -3.94
CA GLU A 43 15.29 23.50 -4.49
C GLU A 43 14.23 23.63 -3.39
N ILE A 44 14.43 22.97 -2.25
CA ILE A 44 13.52 23.08 -1.10
C ILE A 44 13.47 24.53 -0.60
N ALA A 45 14.63 25.16 -0.38
CA ALA A 45 14.70 26.55 0.07
C ALA A 45 14.03 27.52 -0.91
N ALA A 46 14.30 27.35 -2.21
CA ALA A 46 13.68 28.15 -3.27
C ALA A 46 12.15 27.98 -3.30
N ALA A 47 11.65 26.75 -3.15
CA ALA A 47 10.21 26.47 -3.15
C ALA A 47 9.48 27.00 -1.90
N VAL A 48 10.17 27.08 -0.75
CA VAL A 48 9.63 27.72 0.46
C VAL A 48 9.70 29.26 0.38
N GLY A 49 10.54 29.81 -0.51
CA GLY A 49 10.78 31.25 -0.63
C GLY A 49 11.80 31.80 0.37
N ILE A 50 12.76 30.97 0.81
CA ILE A 50 13.83 31.37 1.74
C ILE A 50 15.21 31.19 1.10
N GLN A 51 16.22 31.87 1.67
CA GLN A 51 17.61 31.62 1.29
C GLN A 51 18.05 30.22 1.74
N GLN A 52 18.88 29.56 0.94
CA GLN A 52 19.38 28.22 1.28
C GLN A 52 20.15 28.22 2.61
N ALA A 53 20.87 29.30 2.93
CA ALA A 53 21.53 29.46 4.23
C ALA A 53 20.52 29.51 5.38
N SER A 54 19.36 30.14 5.19
CA SER A 54 18.31 30.24 6.21
C SER A 54 17.64 28.90 6.53
N LEU A 55 17.60 27.98 5.57
CA LEU A 55 17.08 26.63 5.77
C LEU A 55 17.87 25.87 6.84
N TYR A 56 19.19 26.08 6.94
CA TYR A 56 20.03 25.42 7.94
C TYR A 56 19.87 25.95 9.38
N TYR A 57 19.06 27.00 9.61
CA TYR A 57 18.63 27.36 10.97
C TYR A 57 17.54 26.42 11.51
N HIS A 58 16.88 25.68 10.62
CA HIS A 58 15.74 24.81 10.97
C HIS A 58 16.09 23.33 10.90
N ILE A 59 17.09 22.96 10.10
CA ILE A 59 17.49 21.56 9.87
C ILE A 59 19.00 21.44 9.76
N ASP A 60 19.54 20.32 10.24
CA ASP A 60 20.98 20.03 10.15
C ASP A 60 21.36 19.53 8.75
N SER A 61 20.44 18.82 8.09
CA SER A 61 20.66 18.23 6.78
C SER A 61 19.34 17.87 6.08
N LYS A 62 19.42 17.49 4.79
CA LYS A 62 18.26 16.93 4.07
C LYS A 62 17.72 15.65 4.73
N GLN A 63 18.59 14.82 5.29
CA GLN A 63 18.18 13.59 6.00
C GLN A 63 17.51 13.91 7.34
N ASP A 64 17.99 14.94 8.04
CA ASP A 64 17.37 15.44 9.26
C ASP A 64 15.96 16.01 8.97
N LEU A 65 15.81 16.77 7.90
CA LEU A 65 14.48 17.23 7.44
C LEU A 65 13.51 16.07 7.19
N LEU A 66 13.95 15.02 6.50
CA LEU A 66 13.12 13.84 6.26
C LEU A 66 12.75 13.14 7.57
N TYR A 67 13.70 13.04 8.51
CA TYR A 67 13.47 12.45 9.82
C TYR A 67 12.43 13.24 10.62
N GLN A 68 12.63 14.55 10.80
CA GLN A 68 11.70 15.41 11.53
C GLN A 68 10.29 15.39 10.91
N LEU A 69 10.19 15.39 9.58
CA LEU A 69 8.93 15.25 8.86
C LEU A 69 8.23 13.93 9.16
N CYS A 70 8.96 12.81 9.15
CA CYS A 70 8.41 11.49 9.46
C CYS A 70 7.93 11.41 10.91
N VAL A 71 8.72 11.93 11.86
CA VAL A 71 8.38 11.98 13.29
C VAL A 71 7.12 12.82 13.49
N SER A 72 7.11 14.06 13.01
CA SER A 72 5.96 14.96 13.08
C SER A 72 4.69 14.33 12.52
N SER A 73 4.78 13.70 11.33
CA SER A 73 3.63 13.03 10.71
C SER A 73 3.09 11.86 11.54
N LEU A 74 3.94 11.09 12.22
CA LEU A 74 3.53 9.94 13.02
C LEU A 74 3.03 10.35 14.40
N GLU A 75 3.65 11.34 15.02
CA GLU A 75 3.21 11.89 16.31
C GLU A 75 1.85 12.55 16.19
N GLN A 76 1.61 13.34 15.14
CA GLN A 76 0.30 13.93 14.88
C GLN A 76 -0.76 12.84 14.66
N LEU A 77 -0.47 11.83 13.83
CA LEU A 77 -1.39 10.71 13.60
C LEU A 77 -1.71 9.95 14.89
N LEU A 78 -0.71 9.70 15.71
CA LEU A 78 -0.87 9.03 16.99
C LEU A 78 -1.74 9.88 17.94
N ALA A 79 -1.45 11.17 18.06
CA ALA A 79 -2.20 12.08 18.94
C ALA A 79 -3.67 12.19 18.52
N ASP A 80 -3.94 12.42 17.23
CA ASP A 80 -5.30 12.57 16.70
C ASP A 80 -6.13 11.30 16.92
N VAL A 81 -5.56 10.14 16.58
CA VAL A 81 -6.26 8.86 16.75
C VAL A 81 -6.45 8.51 18.22
N GLN A 82 -5.45 8.75 19.06
CA GLN A 82 -5.55 8.48 20.51
C GLN A 82 -6.64 9.35 21.16
N ALA A 83 -6.72 10.64 20.82
CA ALA A 83 -7.78 11.52 21.31
C ALA A 83 -9.17 11.07 20.82
N ALA A 84 -9.27 10.65 19.55
CA ALA A 84 -10.54 10.24 18.96
C ALA A 84 -11.09 8.94 19.58
N VAL A 85 -10.27 7.92 19.78
CA VAL A 85 -10.73 6.62 20.34
C VAL A 85 -11.19 6.72 21.80
N GLN A 86 -10.73 7.72 22.54
CA GLN A 86 -11.17 7.98 23.92
C GLN A 86 -12.60 8.52 23.99
N GLN A 87 -13.15 9.06 22.90
CA GLN A 87 -14.50 9.64 22.86
C GLN A 87 -15.61 8.58 22.68
N ALA A 88 -15.28 7.40 22.15
CA ALA A 88 -16.23 6.30 21.98
C ALA A 88 -16.17 5.32 23.15
N THR A 89 -17.34 4.94 23.66
CA THR A 89 -17.49 3.88 24.67
C THR A 89 -17.76 2.52 24.03
N HIS A 90 -18.56 2.46 22.97
CA HIS A 90 -18.91 1.21 22.29
C HIS A 90 -17.74 0.69 21.42
N PRO A 91 -17.35 -0.60 21.52
CA PRO A 91 -16.15 -1.11 20.83
C PRO A 91 -16.15 -0.93 19.31
N LEU A 92 -17.30 -1.16 18.65
CA LEU A 92 -17.39 -0.96 17.19
C LEU A 92 -17.30 0.52 16.80
N ASP A 93 -17.86 1.42 17.60
CA ASP A 93 -17.80 2.86 17.32
C ASP A 93 -16.39 3.38 17.55
N ARG A 94 -15.65 2.81 18.50
CA ARG A 94 -14.22 3.09 18.68
C ARG A 94 -13.40 2.74 17.44
N ILE A 95 -13.71 1.63 16.76
CA ILE A 95 -13.05 1.26 15.48
C ILE A 95 -13.46 2.22 14.35
N ARG A 96 -14.74 2.60 14.26
CA ARG A 96 -15.23 3.58 13.25
C ARG A 96 -14.54 4.94 13.43
N ILE A 97 -14.50 5.45 14.65
CA ILE A 97 -13.84 6.73 14.96
C ILE A 97 -12.34 6.64 14.73
N LEU A 98 -11.69 5.52 15.06
CA LEU A 98 -10.28 5.27 14.74
C LEU A 98 -10.03 5.39 13.23
N ALA A 99 -10.83 4.69 12.41
CA ALA A 99 -10.70 4.72 10.96
C ALA A 99 -10.91 6.13 10.39
N ARG A 100 -11.90 6.87 10.92
CA ARG A 100 -12.16 8.28 10.57
C ARG A 100 -11.00 9.20 10.93
N ALA A 101 -10.54 9.16 12.17
CA ALA A 101 -9.42 9.97 12.64
C ALA A 101 -8.13 9.65 11.84
N HIS A 102 -7.84 8.37 11.64
CA HIS A 102 -6.68 7.96 10.83
C HIS A 102 -6.76 8.55 9.42
N LEU A 103 -7.85 8.27 8.70
CA LEU A 103 -7.93 8.62 7.29
C LEU A 103 -7.98 10.13 7.07
N THR A 104 -8.71 10.86 7.91
CA THR A 104 -8.80 12.32 7.80
C THR A 104 -7.45 13.00 8.09
N THR A 105 -6.72 12.55 9.11
CA THR A 105 -5.35 13.02 9.38
C THR A 105 -4.40 12.69 8.23
N LEU A 106 -4.48 11.47 7.68
CA LEU A 106 -3.68 11.08 6.52
C LEU A 106 -3.94 11.98 5.32
N LEU A 107 -5.21 12.23 4.99
CA LEU A 107 -5.58 13.00 3.81
C LEU A 107 -5.32 14.50 3.98
N ARG A 108 -5.38 15.02 5.21
CA ARG A 108 -4.97 16.40 5.53
C ARG A 108 -3.48 16.63 5.26
N TYR A 109 -2.63 15.65 5.62
CA TYR A 109 -1.18 15.71 5.43
C TYR A 109 -0.67 14.71 4.39
N GLN A 110 -1.44 14.51 3.31
CA GLN A 110 -1.27 13.40 2.35
C GLN A 110 0.18 13.24 1.88
N LYS A 111 0.81 14.32 1.43
CA LYS A 111 2.19 14.26 0.90
C LYS A 111 3.21 13.90 1.98
N ARG A 112 3.04 14.42 3.21
CA ARG A 112 3.92 14.06 4.34
C ARG A 112 3.80 12.58 4.66
N HIS A 113 2.57 12.08 4.71
CA HIS A 113 2.32 10.68 5.00
C HIS A 113 2.88 9.75 3.91
N VAL A 114 2.64 10.05 2.62
CA VAL A 114 3.19 9.21 1.56
C VAL A 114 4.72 9.22 1.60
N THR A 115 5.33 10.38 1.80
CA THR A 115 6.78 10.49 1.98
C THR A 115 7.26 9.59 3.12
N MET A 116 6.60 9.59 4.28
CA MET A 116 6.91 8.71 5.41
C MET A 116 6.79 7.22 5.03
N LEU A 117 5.79 6.85 4.23
CA LEU A 117 5.61 5.47 3.77
C LEU A 117 6.66 5.01 2.76
N THR A 118 7.13 5.88 1.86
CA THR A 118 7.96 5.51 0.71
C THR A 118 9.45 5.79 0.91
N GLU A 119 9.81 6.77 1.74
CA GLU A 119 11.20 7.25 1.87
C GLU A 119 11.90 6.79 3.15
N LEU A 120 11.30 5.87 3.92
CA LEU A 120 11.87 5.34 5.16
C LEU A 120 13.32 4.81 4.98
N ARG A 121 13.62 4.22 3.81
CA ARG A 121 14.96 3.69 3.47
C ARG A 121 16.03 4.77 3.32
N ALA A 122 15.64 6.02 3.06
CA ALA A 122 16.58 7.14 2.91
C ALA A 122 17.06 7.71 4.25
N LEU A 123 16.43 7.30 5.36
CA LEU A 123 16.84 7.66 6.71
C LEU A 123 18.13 6.95 7.12
N ALA A 124 18.96 7.69 7.87
CA ALA A 124 20.08 7.12 8.61
C ALA A 124 19.60 5.98 9.53
N PRO A 125 20.40 4.91 9.75
CA PRO A 125 19.96 3.73 10.50
C PRO A 125 19.29 4.05 11.85
N ARG A 126 19.88 4.94 12.64
CA ARG A 126 19.32 5.38 13.94
C ARG A 126 17.96 6.07 13.78
N HIS A 127 17.85 7.07 12.92
CA HIS A 127 16.59 7.77 12.66
C HIS A 127 15.50 6.83 12.12
N ARG A 128 15.90 5.84 11.30
CA ARG A 128 14.99 4.81 10.79
C ARG A 128 14.43 3.94 11.90
N GLU A 129 15.27 3.54 12.86
CA GLU A 129 14.85 2.77 14.03
C GLU A 129 13.84 3.54 14.88
N GLU A 130 14.10 4.81 15.14
CA GLU A 130 13.19 5.69 15.88
C GLU A 130 11.84 5.87 15.18
N VAL A 131 11.84 6.10 13.86
CA VAL A 131 10.60 6.18 13.06
C VAL A 131 9.86 4.83 13.05
N LEU A 132 10.57 3.70 12.97
CA LEU A 132 9.97 2.36 13.05
C LEU A 132 9.37 2.08 14.44
N ALA A 133 9.98 2.58 15.51
CA ALA A 133 9.45 2.49 16.86
C ALA A 133 8.13 3.28 16.99
N LEU A 134 8.06 4.49 16.43
CA LEU A 134 6.82 5.28 16.37
C LEU A 134 5.71 4.56 15.58
N ARG A 135 6.04 3.99 14.41
CA ARG A 135 5.09 3.18 13.64
C ARG A 135 4.59 1.96 14.43
N SER A 136 5.48 1.33 15.20
CA SER A 136 5.14 0.18 16.04
C SER A 136 4.23 0.58 17.20
N ARG A 137 4.47 1.74 17.83
CA ARG A 137 3.60 2.31 18.86
C ARG A 137 2.21 2.62 18.31
N TYR A 138 2.14 3.24 17.13
CA TYR A 138 0.88 3.50 16.44
C TYR A 138 0.11 2.21 16.12
N ALA A 139 0.77 1.22 15.50
CA ALA A 139 0.16 -0.08 15.23
C ALA A 139 -0.26 -0.82 16.51
N GLY A 140 0.46 -0.61 17.62
CA GLY A 140 0.10 -1.12 18.94
C GLY A 140 -1.22 -0.56 19.46
N LEU A 141 -1.45 0.75 19.33
CA LEU A 141 -2.73 1.39 19.69
C LEU A 141 -3.89 0.82 18.87
N VAL A 142 -3.72 0.69 17.56
CA VAL A 142 -4.78 0.14 16.69
C VAL A 142 -5.08 -1.31 17.06
N ARG A 143 -4.04 -2.12 17.28
CA ARG A 143 -4.18 -3.52 17.70
C ARG A 143 -4.88 -3.63 19.05
N SER A 144 -4.55 -2.80 20.05
CA SER A 144 -5.21 -2.88 21.37
C SER A 144 -6.71 -2.55 21.30
N VAL A 145 -7.13 -1.67 20.40
CA VAL A 145 -8.57 -1.40 20.16
C VAL A 145 -9.27 -2.64 19.61
N LEU A 146 -8.62 -3.36 18.68
CA LEU A 146 -9.17 -4.59 18.11
C LEU A 146 -9.17 -5.74 19.13
N GLU A 147 -8.10 -5.92 19.90
CA GLU A 147 -8.00 -6.94 20.97
C GLU A 147 -9.10 -6.73 22.02
N SER A 148 -9.28 -5.50 22.51
CA SER A 148 -10.37 -5.18 23.46
C SER A 148 -11.76 -5.45 22.88
N ALA A 149 -11.96 -5.20 21.58
CA ALA A 149 -13.23 -5.50 20.91
C ALA A 149 -13.46 -7.02 20.70
N GLN A 150 -12.38 -7.80 20.53
CA GLN A 150 -12.44 -9.27 20.52
C GLN A 150 -12.79 -9.83 21.90
N GLU A 151 -12.11 -9.35 22.95
CA GLU A 151 -12.39 -9.72 24.35
C GLU A 151 -13.84 -9.44 24.74
N SER A 152 -14.40 -8.35 24.21
CA SER A 152 -15.80 -7.95 24.45
C SER A 152 -16.82 -8.64 23.52
N GLY A 153 -16.38 -9.57 22.65
CA GLY A 153 -17.24 -10.32 21.73
C GLY A 153 -17.94 -9.46 20.67
N PHE A 154 -17.38 -8.31 20.31
CA PHE A 154 -17.91 -7.45 19.24
C PHE A 154 -17.14 -7.63 17.92
N VAL A 155 -15.90 -8.10 18.00
CA VAL A 155 -15.06 -8.44 16.85
C VAL A 155 -14.78 -9.93 16.90
N ARG A 156 -14.82 -10.58 15.73
CA ARG A 156 -14.60 -12.01 15.58
C ARG A 156 -13.24 -12.46 16.13
N ALA A 157 -13.21 -13.58 16.84
CA ALA A 157 -12.01 -14.09 17.50
C ALA A 157 -11.25 -15.15 16.66
N ASP A 158 -11.88 -15.69 15.61
CA ASP A 158 -11.29 -16.70 14.72
C ASP A 158 -10.17 -16.13 13.82
N ILE A 159 -10.17 -14.81 13.56
CA ILE A 159 -9.05 -14.10 12.92
C ILE A 159 -8.23 -13.37 14.00
N PRO A 160 -6.94 -13.69 14.19
CA PRO A 160 -6.10 -13.00 15.17
C PRO A 160 -6.05 -11.48 14.94
N ALA A 161 -6.14 -10.69 16.00
CA ALA A 161 -6.11 -9.21 15.96
C ALA A 161 -4.97 -8.63 15.12
N ARG A 162 -3.80 -9.30 15.07
CA ARG A 162 -2.67 -8.87 14.25
C ARG A 162 -3.01 -8.78 12.75
N TYR A 163 -3.82 -9.71 12.22
CA TYR A 163 -4.20 -9.71 10.81
C TYR A 163 -5.33 -8.72 10.52
N LEU A 164 -6.29 -8.58 11.46
CA LEU A 164 -7.30 -7.53 11.41
C LEU A 164 -6.65 -6.14 11.41
N ASN A 165 -5.67 -5.91 12.28
CA ASN A 165 -4.87 -4.69 12.33
C ASN A 165 -4.15 -4.41 11.01
N LEU A 166 -3.46 -5.42 10.45
CA LEU A 166 -2.79 -5.28 9.15
C LEU A 166 -3.79 -4.99 8.02
N ALA A 167 -4.94 -5.65 8.01
CA ALA A 167 -5.99 -5.42 7.03
C ALA A 167 -6.54 -3.99 7.08
N LEU A 168 -6.86 -3.49 8.27
CA LEU A 168 -7.34 -2.11 8.48
C LEU A 168 -6.30 -1.09 8.01
N LEU A 169 -5.05 -1.24 8.46
CA LEU A 169 -3.97 -0.33 8.07
C LEU A 169 -3.65 -0.42 6.57
N ASN A 170 -3.76 -1.59 5.94
CA ASN A 170 -3.59 -1.74 4.50
C ASN A 170 -4.65 -0.92 3.74
N ILE A 171 -5.93 -1.08 4.08
CA ILE A 171 -7.05 -0.35 3.47
C ILE A 171 -6.84 1.16 3.60
N LEU A 172 -6.57 1.65 4.82
CA LEU A 172 -6.49 3.08 5.10
C LEU A 172 -5.23 3.74 4.54
N ASN A 173 -4.05 3.12 4.69
CA ASN A 173 -2.79 3.67 4.17
C ASN A 173 -2.74 3.64 2.64
N TRP A 174 -3.54 2.81 1.97
CA TRP A 174 -3.62 2.82 0.51
C TRP A 174 -4.35 4.05 -0.04
N ALA A 175 -5.30 4.60 0.72
CA ALA A 175 -6.13 5.73 0.29
C ALA A 175 -5.32 6.95 -0.13
N VAL A 176 -4.19 7.24 0.53
CA VAL A 176 -3.33 8.38 0.20
C VAL A 176 -2.74 8.32 -1.22
N LEU A 177 -2.65 7.13 -1.83
CA LEU A 177 -2.07 7.01 -3.18
C LEU A 177 -3.05 7.38 -4.28
N TRP A 178 -4.36 7.16 -4.08
CA TRP A 178 -5.37 7.34 -5.13
C TRP A 178 -6.43 8.41 -4.81
N PHE A 179 -6.74 8.68 -3.54
CA PHE A 179 -7.78 9.65 -3.18
C PHE A 179 -7.37 11.08 -3.54
N ARG A 180 -8.33 11.85 -4.06
CA ARG A 180 -8.16 13.25 -4.44
C ARG A 180 -9.38 14.02 -3.94
N GLY A 181 -9.21 15.28 -3.52
CA GLY A 181 -10.29 16.05 -2.84
C GLY A 181 -11.54 16.35 -3.67
N ASN A 182 -11.46 16.30 -5.00
CA ASN A 182 -12.61 16.52 -5.90
C ASN A 182 -13.21 15.20 -6.40
N GLN A 183 -13.53 14.30 -5.47
CA GLN A 183 -14.20 13.02 -5.75
C GLN A 183 -15.65 13.09 -5.27
N ALA A 184 -16.47 12.12 -5.69
CA ALA A 184 -17.86 12.03 -5.25
C ALA A 184 -18.02 11.86 -3.72
N LEU A 185 -16.96 11.40 -3.04
CA LEU A 185 -16.89 11.31 -1.57
C LEU A 185 -15.81 12.27 -1.06
N ASN A 186 -16.10 12.93 0.06
CA ASN A 186 -15.09 13.63 0.86
C ASN A 186 -14.32 12.63 1.75
N ALA A 187 -13.33 13.12 2.50
CA ALA A 187 -12.47 12.29 3.36
C ALA A 187 -13.25 11.53 4.45
N ASP A 188 -14.20 12.20 5.11
CA ASP A 188 -15.03 11.61 6.17
C ASP A 188 -15.91 10.48 5.61
N GLN A 189 -16.58 10.75 4.48
CA GLN A 189 -17.43 9.77 3.80
C GLN A 189 -16.63 8.55 3.32
N LEU A 190 -15.41 8.76 2.81
CA LEU A 190 -14.54 7.65 2.44
C LEU A 190 -14.12 6.84 3.68
N ALA A 191 -13.87 7.49 4.81
CA ALA A 191 -13.49 6.80 6.03
C ALA A 191 -14.63 5.95 6.58
N ASP A 192 -15.84 6.50 6.59
CA ASP A 192 -17.05 5.80 7.01
C ASP A 192 -17.33 4.59 6.12
N LEU A 193 -17.20 4.77 4.80
CA LEU A 193 -17.35 3.68 3.84
C LEU A 193 -16.29 2.58 4.04
N SER A 194 -15.03 2.97 4.26
CA SER A 194 -13.93 2.04 4.50
C SER A 194 -14.14 1.27 5.81
N ALA A 195 -14.57 1.95 6.87
CA ALA A 195 -14.90 1.34 8.16
C ALA A 195 -16.09 0.39 8.06
N MET A 196 -17.13 0.77 7.31
CA MET A 196 -18.30 -0.08 7.05
C MET A 196 -17.90 -1.36 6.30
N ILE A 197 -17.13 -1.27 5.22
CA ILE A 197 -16.67 -2.45 4.48
C ILE A 197 -15.77 -3.32 5.38
N TYR A 198 -14.87 -2.72 6.15
CA TYR A 198 -13.98 -3.47 7.05
C TYR A 198 -14.74 -4.18 8.19
N LEU A 199 -15.70 -3.49 8.82
CA LEU A 199 -16.46 -4.01 9.95
C LEU A 199 -17.54 -4.99 9.51
N GLU A 200 -18.27 -4.69 8.45
CA GLU A 200 -19.44 -5.45 8.05
C GLU A 200 -19.15 -6.40 6.90
N GLY A 201 -18.11 -6.19 6.11
CA GLY A 201 -17.80 -7.00 4.93
C GLY A 201 -18.61 -6.61 3.69
N ALA A 202 -18.15 -7.12 2.54
CA ALA A 202 -18.75 -6.88 1.23
C ALA A 202 -19.90 -7.84 0.89
N ALA A 203 -19.94 -9.03 1.48
CA ALA A 203 -20.93 -10.07 1.17
C ALA A 203 -22.28 -9.79 1.85
N LEU A 204 -23.37 -10.11 1.15
CA LEU A 204 -24.72 -9.99 1.69
C LEU A 204 -25.01 -11.09 2.73
N PRO A 205 -25.85 -10.83 3.75
CA PRO A 205 -26.13 -11.79 4.82
C PRO A 205 -26.54 -13.19 4.34
N VAL A 206 -27.27 -13.27 3.21
CA VAL A 206 -27.76 -14.52 2.60
C VAL A 206 -26.66 -15.51 2.23
N VAL A 207 -25.43 -15.04 1.97
CA VAL A 207 -24.28 -15.90 1.63
C VAL A 207 -23.21 -15.97 2.70
N ARG A 208 -23.26 -15.12 3.74
CA ARG A 208 -22.20 -15.05 4.77
C ARG A 208 -21.99 -16.37 5.49
N SER A 209 -23.06 -17.10 5.79
CA SER A 209 -22.97 -18.41 6.46
C SER A 209 -22.23 -19.47 5.65
N ARG A 210 -22.08 -19.29 4.34
CA ARG A 210 -21.32 -20.18 3.44
C ARG A 210 -19.82 -19.86 3.42
N ILE A 211 -19.43 -18.70 3.97
CA ILE A 211 -18.05 -18.22 3.94
C ILE A 211 -17.37 -18.61 5.24
N GLN A 212 -16.65 -19.72 5.21
CA GLN A 212 -15.87 -20.19 6.33
C GLN A 212 -14.40 -19.79 6.18
N LEU A 213 -13.78 -19.41 7.29
CA LEU A 213 -12.33 -19.36 7.38
C LEU A 213 -11.82 -20.79 7.27
N PRO A 214 -11.01 -21.14 6.26
CA PRO A 214 -10.40 -22.45 6.22
C PRO A 214 -9.46 -22.60 7.42
N ASP A 215 -9.34 -23.81 7.92
CA ASP A 215 -8.38 -24.11 8.96
C ASP A 215 -6.96 -23.80 8.45
N LEU A 216 -6.39 -22.75 9.03
CA LEU A 216 -5.11 -22.21 8.62
C LEU A 216 -3.97 -23.18 8.97
N GLU A 217 -4.16 -24.14 9.88
CA GLU A 217 -3.15 -25.13 10.23
C GLU A 217 -3.11 -26.30 9.26
N THR A 218 -4.26 -26.69 8.68
CA THR A 218 -4.38 -27.85 7.78
C THR A 218 -4.22 -27.52 6.30
N LEU A 219 -4.31 -26.25 5.91
CA LEU A 219 -3.98 -25.83 4.55
C LEU A 219 -2.51 -26.17 4.22
N PRO A 220 -2.23 -26.73 3.02
CA PRO A 220 -0.86 -27.03 2.64
C PRO A 220 -0.01 -25.76 2.75
N LYS A 221 1.08 -25.81 3.53
CA LYS A 221 2.17 -24.82 3.48
C LYS A 221 2.93 -24.94 2.15
N LYS A 222 2.22 -24.94 1.02
CA LYS A 222 2.83 -24.75 -0.28
C LYS A 222 3.32 -23.31 -0.26
N GLY A 223 4.60 -23.12 0.03
CA GLY A 223 5.27 -21.86 -0.27
C GLY A 223 4.98 -21.48 -1.71
N ALA A 224 4.97 -20.17 -2.02
CA ALA A 224 4.81 -19.68 -3.39
C ALA A 224 5.58 -20.62 -4.32
N ARG A 225 4.87 -21.30 -5.24
CA ARG A 225 5.46 -22.26 -6.17
C ARG A 225 6.69 -21.59 -6.77
N LYS A 226 7.90 -21.89 -6.27
CA LYS A 226 9.13 -21.66 -7.02
C LYS A 226 8.88 -22.45 -8.28
N ASN A 227 8.81 -21.76 -9.41
CA ASN A 227 8.51 -22.37 -10.69
C ASN A 227 9.21 -23.74 -10.78
N SER A 228 8.43 -24.82 -10.74
CA SER A 228 8.83 -26.11 -11.30
C SER A 228 8.66 -26.05 -12.82
N ARG A 229 8.94 -24.89 -13.44
CA ARG A 229 9.32 -24.84 -14.84
C ARG A 229 10.79 -25.24 -14.83
N GLY A 230 11.09 -26.46 -15.26
CA GLY A 230 12.44 -26.89 -15.61
C GLY A 230 13.05 -26.11 -16.80
N SER A 231 12.58 -24.89 -17.09
CA SER A 231 13.19 -24.00 -18.08
C SER A 231 14.27 -23.17 -17.40
N ARG A 232 15.51 -23.32 -17.87
CA ARG A 232 16.65 -22.46 -17.53
C ARG A 232 16.21 -21.00 -17.68
N GLN A 233 16.26 -20.23 -16.59
CA GLN A 233 15.92 -18.79 -16.63
C GLN A 233 16.76 -18.11 -17.71
N THR A 234 16.12 -17.26 -18.53
CA THR A 234 16.84 -16.48 -19.53
C THR A 234 17.78 -15.48 -18.82
N THR A 235 18.83 -15.06 -19.51
CA THR A 235 19.72 -13.99 -18.99
C THR A 235 18.94 -12.72 -18.65
N SER A 236 17.92 -12.40 -19.45
CA SER A 236 17.03 -11.27 -19.23
C SER A 236 16.20 -11.41 -17.94
N GLU A 237 15.61 -12.58 -17.68
CA GLU A 237 14.86 -12.84 -16.44
C GLU A 237 15.75 -12.73 -15.20
N ARG A 238 16.96 -13.29 -15.26
CA ARG A 238 17.93 -13.16 -14.16
C ARG A 238 18.28 -11.69 -13.89
N LEU A 239 18.39 -10.89 -14.95
CA LEU A 239 18.70 -9.48 -14.85
C LEU A 239 17.55 -8.68 -14.23
N LEU A 240 16.31 -8.92 -14.69
CA LEU A 240 15.11 -8.33 -14.08
C LEU A 240 15.02 -8.63 -12.59
N ASN A 241 15.22 -9.89 -12.19
CA ASN A 241 15.14 -10.31 -10.79
C ASN A 241 16.21 -9.64 -9.91
N ALA A 242 17.46 -9.59 -10.38
CA ALA A 242 18.55 -8.95 -9.66
C ALA A 242 18.33 -7.44 -9.51
N ALA A 243 17.86 -6.78 -10.57
CA ALA A 243 17.54 -5.36 -10.53
C ALA A 243 16.36 -5.05 -9.61
N ALA A 244 15.28 -5.83 -9.68
CA ALA A 244 14.14 -5.71 -8.80
C ALA A 244 14.53 -5.86 -7.33
N ALA A 245 15.38 -6.84 -6.98
CA ALA A 245 15.88 -7.00 -5.62
C ALA A 245 16.67 -5.77 -5.13
N LEU A 246 17.54 -5.22 -5.98
CA LEU A 246 18.32 -4.03 -5.64
C LEU A 246 17.43 -2.78 -5.52
N PHE A 247 16.47 -2.58 -6.42
CA PHE A 247 15.52 -1.46 -6.37
C PHE A 247 14.59 -1.56 -5.16
N ALA A 248 14.06 -2.74 -4.85
CA ALA A 248 13.25 -2.95 -3.65
C ALA A 248 14.03 -2.64 -2.36
N THR A 249 15.33 -2.96 -2.32
CA THR A 249 16.16 -2.76 -1.12
C THR A 249 16.71 -1.33 -0.99
N HIS A 250 17.25 -0.77 -2.07
CA HIS A 250 18.00 0.49 -2.06
C HIS A 250 17.25 1.65 -2.72
N GLY A 251 16.17 1.37 -3.44
CA GLY A 251 15.48 2.33 -4.32
C GLY A 251 16.11 2.43 -5.69
N TYR A 252 15.32 2.92 -6.65
CA TYR A 252 15.76 3.08 -8.03
C TYR A 252 16.93 4.06 -8.09
N ALA A 253 16.78 5.28 -7.57
CA ALA A 253 17.79 6.34 -7.70
C ALA A 253 19.18 5.93 -7.16
N ALA A 254 19.23 5.28 -5.98
CA ALA A 254 20.48 4.89 -5.33
C ALA A 254 21.15 3.64 -5.93
N THR A 255 20.45 2.88 -6.79
CA THR A 255 21.00 1.69 -7.44
C THR A 255 21.67 2.03 -8.76
N SER A 256 22.92 1.64 -8.96
CA SER A 256 23.67 1.82 -10.21
C SER A 256 23.63 0.57 -11.11
N THR A 257 23.75 0.75 -12.43
CA THR A 257 23.91 -0.38 -13.37
C THR A 257 25.18 -1.18 -13.12
N ARG A 258 26.20 -0.58 -12.48
CA ARG A 258 27.40 -1.28 -12.03
C ARG A 258 27.11 -2.26 -10.89
N GLN A 259 26.31 -1.88 -9.90
CA GLN A 259 25.88 -2.78 -8.82
C GLN A 259 25.08 -3.96 -9.36
N ILE A 260 24.17 -3.72 -10.31
CA ILE A 260 23.37 -4.78 -10.95
C ILE A 260 24.29 -5.75 -11.71
N ALA A 261 25.23 -5.22 -12.52
CA ALA A 261 26.17 -6.06 -13.26
C ALA A 261 27.08 -6.89 -12.32
N ALA A 262 27.57 -6.27 -11.23
CA ALA A 262 28.39 -6.93 -10.23
C ALA A 262 27.64 -8.07 -9.52
N LEU A 263 26.38 -7.84 -9.14
CA LEU A 263 25.53 -8.87 -8.51
C LEU A 263 25.33 -10.10 -9.40
N LEU A 264 25.31 -9.91 -10.73
CA LEU A 264 25.15 -10.97 -11.71
C LEU A 264 26.46 -11.60 -12.20
N GLY A 265 27.61 -11.05 -11.80
CA GLY A 265 28.92 -11.47 -12.30
C GLY A 265 29.13 -11.20 -13.79
N ILE A 266 28.44 -10.21 -14.37
CA ILE A 266 28.54 -9.84 -15.79
C ILE A 266 29.26 -8.49 -15.97
N ARG A 267 29.79 -8.26 -17.17
CA ARG A 267 30.36 -6.95 -17.52
C ARG A 267 29.25 -5.93 -17.74
N LYS A 268 29.51 -4.66 -17.39
CA LYS A 268 28.56 -3.55 -17.60
C LYS A 268 28.10 -3.49 -19.07
N ALA A 269 29.00 -3.64 -20.03
CA ALA A 269 28.65 -3.65 -21.46
C ALA A 269 27.64 -4.77 -21.82
N SER A 270 27.76 -5.96 -21.24
CA SER A 270 26.83 -7.07 -21.44
C SER A 270 25.44 -6.76 -20.86
N LEU A 271 25.37 -6.02 -19.75
CA LEU A 271 24.09 -5.53 -19.21
C LEU A 271 23.42 -4.57 -20.19
N TYR A 272 24.14 -3.58 -20.73
CA TYR A 272 23.56 -2.62 -21.70
C TYR A 272 23.07 -3.29 -22.98
N TYR A 273 23.74 -4.35 -23.44
CA TYR A 273 23.29 -5.14 -24.58
C TYR A 273 21.88 -5.75 -24.37
N HIS A 274 21.57 -6.20 -23.14
CA HIS A 274 20.30 -6.85 -22.86
C HIS A 274 19.14 -5.91 -22.54
N ILE A 275 19.42 -4.72 -21.98
CA ILE A 275 18.36 -3.85 -21.43
C ILE A 275 18.39 -2.40 -21.92
N GLY A 276 19.43 -1.95 -22.60
CA GLY A 276 19.53 -0.57 -23.10
C GLY A 276 19.78 0.48 -22.02
N SER A 277 18.93 0.61 -21.00
CA SER A 277 19.11 1.61 -19.93
C SER A 277 18.57 1.14 -18.58
N LYS A 278 18.96 1.84 -17.50
CA LYS A 278 18.41 1.60 -16.15
C LYS A 278 16.90 1.87 -16.10
N GLU A 279 16.42 2.83 -16.88
CA GLU A 279 15.00 3.15 -16.96
C GLU A 279 14.23 2.09 -17.74
N GLU A 280 14.78 1.59 -18.86
CA GLU A 280 14.19 0.44 -19.59
C GLU A 280 14.06 -0.79 -18.69
N LEU A 281 15.05 -1.00 -17.81
CA LEU A 281 15.00 -2.06 -16.82
C LEU A 281 13.87 -1.87 -15.80
N LEU A 282 13.69 -0.65 -15.27
CA LEU A 282 12.57 -0.36 -14.38
C LEU A 282 11.23 -0.52 -15.11
N TYR A 283 11.11 -0.03 -16.35
CA TYR A 283 9.91 -0.19 -17.16
C TYR A 283 9.56 -1.66 -17.37
N ALA A 284 10.56 -2.49 -17.70
CA ALA A 284 10.37 -3.93 -17.86
C ALA A 284 9.92 -4.58 -16.54
N ILE A 285 10.49 -4.20 -15.38
CA ILE A 285 10.03 -4.70 -14.06
C ILE A 285 8.56 -4.34 -13.82
N CYS A 286 8.17 -3.07 -14.01
CA CYS A 286 6.80 -2.62 -13.83
C CYS A 286 5.83 -3.35 -14.75
N LYS A 287 6.17 -3.45 -16.04
CA LYS A 287 5.37 -4.12 -17.06
C LYS A 287 5.19 -5.60 -16.73
N THR A 288 6.29 -6.33 -16.50
CA THR A 288 6.24 -7.76 -16.19
C THR A 288 5.46 -8.04 -14.91
N SER A 289 5.61 -7.22 -13.87
CA SER A 289 4.85 -7.42 -12.62
C SER A 289 3.34 -7.30 -12.83
N LEU A 290 2.88 -6.28 -13.58
CA LEU A 290 1.45 -6.09 -13.86
C LEU A 290 0.88 -7.15 -14.80
N GLU A 291 1.61 -7.49 -15.87
CA GLU A 291 1.20 -8.51 -16.83
C GLU A 291 1.10 -9.88 -16.17
N GLN A 292 2.06 -10.24 -15.29
CA GLN A 292 2.06 -11.52 -14.59
C GLN A 292 0.90 -11.64 -13.60
N ILE A 293 0.63 -10.60 -12.79
CA ILE A 293 -0.50 -10.62 -11.85
C ILE A 293 -1.81 -10.76 -12.61
N ARG A 294 -1.99 -10.00 -13.70
CA ARG A 294 -3.19 -10.11 -14.53
C ARG A 294 -3.34 -11.51 -15.13
N ALA A 295 -2.29 -12.06 -15.74
CA ALA A 295 -2.33 -13.39 -16.35
C ALA A 295 -2.62 -14.50 -15.33
N ASP A 296 -1.99 -14.46 -14.16
CA ASP A 296 -2.21 -15.45 -13.09
C ASP A 296 -3.65 -15.39 -12.56
N VAL A 297 -4.19 -14.19 -12.35
CA VAL A 297 -5.57 -13.98 -11.89
C VAL A 297 -6.57 -14.43 -12.95
N GLU A 298 -6.41 -14.01 -14.20
CA GLU A 298 -7.29 -14.43 -15.31
C GLU A 298 -7.30 -15.96 -15.45
N ALA A 299 -6.13 -16.60 -15.41
CA ALA A 299 -6.01 -18.05 -15.48
C ALA A 299 -6.68 -18.77 -14.29
N ALA A 300 -6.54 -18.23 -13.07
CA ALA A 300 -7.18 -18.79 -11.89
C ALA A 300 -8.71 -18.63 -11.91
N LEU A 301 -9.22 -17.58 -12.55
CA LEU A 301 -10.66 -17.31 -12.67
C LEU A 301 -11.34 -18.10 -13.79
N GLN A 302 -10.61 -18.60 -14.80
CA GLN A 302 -11.17 -19.36 -15.93
C GLN A 302 -12.08 -20.55 -15.52
N PRO A 303 -11.67 -21.44 -14.60
CA PRO A 303 -12.48 -22.60 -14.23
C PRO A 303 -13.57 -22.31 -13.18
N VAL A 304 -13.72 -21.08 -12.70
CA VAL A 304 -14.59 -20.74 -11.57
C VAL A 304 -15.78 -19.93 -12.06
N GLU A 305 -16.98 -20.50 -12.02
CA GLU A 305 -18.20 -19.81 -12.48
C GLU A 305 -18.93 -19.07 -11.34
N GLU A 306 -18.96 -19.65 -10.15
CA GLU A 306 -19.76 -19.14 -9.03
C GLU A 306 -19.22 -17.78 -8.52
N PRO A 307 -20.03 -16.70 -8.49
CA PRO A 307 -19.54 -15.33 -8.25
C PRO A 307 -18.83 -15.11 -6.91
N LEU A 308 -19.24 -15.78 -5.84
CA LEU A 308 -18.60 -15.65 -4.53
C LEU A 308 -17.21 -16.32 -4.53
N GLU A 309 -17.10 -17.52 -5.07
CA GLU A 309 -15.85 -18.25 -5.25
C GLU A 309 -14.92 -17.57 -6.25
N ARG A 310 -15.45 -16.91 -7.29
CA ARG A 310 -14.66 -16.02 -8.17
C ARG A 310 -14.01 -14.89 -7.37
N THR A 311 -14.75 -14.27 -6.44
CA THR A 311 -14.20 -13.21 -5.58
C THR A 311 -13.11 -13.75 -4.65
N ARG A 312 -13.31 -14.93 -4.04
CA ARG A 312 -12.29 -15.59 -3.20
C ARG A 312 -11.04 -15.98 -4.01
N THR A 313 -11.25 -16.52 -5.21
CA THR A 313 -10.18 -16.92 -6.14
C THR A 313 -9.37 -15.72 -6.62
N LEU A 314 -10.01 -14.60 -6.93
CA LEU A 314 -9.35 -13.34 -7.27
C LEU A 314 -8.35 -12.92 -6.17
N VAL A 315 -8.79 -12.92 -4.91
CA VAL A 315 -7.95 -12.52 -3.77
C VAL A 315 -6.77 -13.46 -3.58
N ARG A 316 -7.02 -14.77 -3.61
CA ARG A 316 -5.97 -15.80 -3.47
C ARG A 316 -4.94 -15.69 -4.60
N ALA A 317 -5.38 -15.66 -5.85
CA ALA A 317 -4.50 -15.60 -7.01
C ALA A 317 -3.68 -14.29 -7.07
N HIS A 318 -4.29 -13.16 -6.68
CA HIS A 318 -3.57 -11.88 -6.57
C HIS A 318 -2.40 -11.99 -5.59
N LEU A 319 -2.65 -12.46 -4.35
CA LEU A 319 -1.58 -12.57 -3.35
C LEU A 319 -0.53 -13.63 -3.70
N GLU A 320 -0.95 -14.78 -4.25
CA GLU A 320 -0.01 -15.81 -4.69
C GLU A 320 0.91 -15.28 -5.79
N SER A 321 0.37 -14.57 -6.78
CA SER A 321 1.17 -13.97 -7.86
C SER A 321 2.10 -12.88 -7.35
N MET A 322 1.57 -11.92 -6.59
CA MET A 322 2.32 -10.80 -6.03
C MET A 322 3.46 -11.26 -5.11
N LEU A 323 3.22 -12.25 -4.25
CA LEU A 323 4.20 -12.70 -3.26
C LEU A 323 5.19 -13.74 -3.82
N ARG A 324 4.88 -14.37 -4.97
CA ARG A 324 5.85 -15.19 -5.72
C ARG A 324 7.05 -14.36 -6.15
N ASP A 325 6.78 -13.15 -6.66
CA ASP A 325 7.77 -12.21 -7.19
C ASP A 325 7.77 -10.90 -6.39
N GLN A 326 7.76 -11.01 -5.06
CA GLN A 326 7.58 -9.89 -4.12
C GLN A 326 8.51 -8.69 -4.41
N ASN A 327 9.79 -8.94 -4.69
CA ASN A 327 10.74 -7.86 -5.03
C ASN A 327 10.37 -7.12 -6.33
N MET A 328 9.86 -7.83 -7.34
CA MET A 328 9.39 -7.20 -8.58
C MET A 328 8.19 -6.31 -8.30
N HIS A 329 7.23 -6.81 -7.52
CA HIS A 329 6.05 -6.02 -7.18
C HIS A 329 6.39 -4.79 -6.32
N THR A 330 7.23 -4.97 -5.29
CA THR A 330 7.68 -3.86 -4.43
C THR A 330 8.40 -2.79 -5.25
N ALA A 331 9.32 -3.17 -6.14
CA ALA A 331 10.01 -2.23 -7.01
C ALA A 331 9.05 -1.55 -8.00
N ALA A 332 8.13 -2.30 -8.61
CA ALA A 332 7.15 -1.76 -9.55
C ALA A 332 6.25 -0.71 -8.89
N LEU A 333 5.76 -0.99 -7.69
CA LEU A 333 4.86 -0.10 -6.97
C LEU A 333 5.57 1.15 -6.42
N ALA A 334 6.76 0.98 -5.83
CA ALA A 334 7.48 2.07 -5.18
C ALA A 334 8.17 3.00 -6.18
N GLU A 335 8.70 2.47 -7.28
CA GLU A 335 9.62 3.20 -8.16
C GLU A 335 8.98 3.72 -9.44
N MET A 336 7.70 3.43 -9.73
CA MET A 336 7.08 3.83 -11.00
C MET A 336 7.19 5.33 -11.30
N HIS A 337 7.26 6.17 -10.26
CA HIS A 337 7.44 7.62 -10.36
C HIS A 337 8.72 8.04 -11.10
N ALA A 338 9.73 7.16 -11.14
CA ALA A 338 11.00 7.41 -11.81
C ALA A 338 10.99 7.11 -13.32
N LEU A 339 9.87 6.65 -13.88
CA LEU A 339 9.67 6.46 -15.31
C LEU A 339 9.33 7.77 -16.02
N SER A 340 9.73 7.89 -17.29
CA SER A 340 9.32 9.00 -18.16
C SER A 340 7.79 9.08 -18.28
N PRO A 341 7.23 10.27 -18.60
CA PRO A 341 5.80 10.44 -18.83
C PRO A 341 5.22 9.44 -19.84
N GLU A 342 5.95 9.14 -20.91
CA GLU A 342 5.51 8.23 -21.97
C GLU A 342 5.38 6.80 -21.46
N LYS A 343 6.37 6.31 -20.71
CA LYS A 343 6.35 4.98 -20.09
C LYS A 343 5.31 4.89 -18.97
N LEU A 344 5.14 5.96 -18.20
CA LEU A 344 4.10 6.06 -17.17
C LEU A 344 2.70 5.89 -17.75
N VAL A 345 2.41 6.44 -18.93
CA VAL A 345 1.11 6.24 -19.61
C VAL A 345 0.89 4.75 -19.88
N GLN A 346 1.89 4.04 -20.40
CA GLN A 346 1.78 2.61 -20.70
C GLN A 346 1.58 1.76 -19.43
N ILE A 347 2.36 2.03 -18.36
CA ILE A 347 2.18 1.33 -17.08
C ILE A 347 0.80 1.60 -16.48
N ARG A 348 0.28 2.82 -16.61
CA ARG A 348 -1.09 3.14 -16.17
C ARG A 348 -2.15 2.37 -16.96
N GLN A 349 -1.99 2.21 -18.27
CA GLN A 349 -2.90 1.41 -19.08
C GLN A 349 -2.93 -0.06 -18.63
N LEU A 350 -1.77 -0.65 -18.33
CA LEU A 350 -1.68 -2.01 -17.79
C LEU A 350 -2.35 -2.13 -16.42
N ARG A 351 -2.16 -1.14 -15.54
CA ARG A 351 -2.82 -1.10 -14.24
C ARG A 351 -4.34 -0.99 -14.39
N HIS A 352 -4.84 -0.13 -15.27
CA HIS A 352 -6.26 0.00 -15.53
C HIS A 352 -6.86 -1.31 -16.08
N ALA A 353 -6.19 -1.96 -17.03
CA ALA A 353 -6.63 -3.28 -17.51
C ALA A 353 -6.74 -4.31 -16.37
N TYR A 354 -5.81 -4.32 -15.41
CA TYR A 354 -5.91 -5.19 -14.24
C TYR A 354 -7.03 -4.77 -13.27
N GLU A 355 -7.19 -3.46 -13.02
CA GLU A 355 -8.29 -2.93 -12.21
C GLU A 355 -9.67 -3.24 -12.79
N ASP A 356 -9.79 -3.29 -14.12
CA ASP A 356 -11.03 -3.65 -14.80
C ASP A 356 -11.39 -5.14 -14.60
N VAL A 357 -10.40 -6.04 -14.55
CA VAL A 357 -10.62 -7.45 -14.16
C VAL A 357 -11.17 -7.54 -12.74
N VAL A 358 -10.55 -6.82 -11.79
CA VAL A 358 -11.01 -6.77 -10.40
C VAL A 358 -12.44 -6.22 -10.32
N ARG A 359 -12.72 -5.12 -11.02
CA ARG A 359 -14.05 -4.50 -11.05
C ARG A 359 -15.10 -5.44 -11.62
N SER A 360 -14.81 -6.09 -12.74
CA SER A 360 -15.73 -7.03 -13.41
C SER A 360 -16.12 -8.20 -12.50
N VAL A 361 -15.17 -8.76 -11.74
CA VAL A 361 -15.48 -9.84 -10.77
C VAL A 361 -16.45 -9.34 -9.68
N LEU A 362 -16.19 -8.15 -9.13
CA LEU A 362 -17.04 -7.58 -8.07
C LEU A 362 -18.41 -7.11 -8.59
N GLU A 363 -18.48 -6.54 -9.80
CA GLU A 363 -19.73 -6.19 -10.49
C GLU A 363 -20.59 -7.44 -10.70
N THR A 364 -20.00 -8.53 -11.23
CA THR A 364 -20.71 -9.80 -11.42
C THR A 364 -21.29 -10.32 -10.10
N ALA A 365 -20.51 -10.20 -9.01
CA ALA A 365 -20.94 -10.63 -7.69
C ALA A 365 -22.01 -9.71 -7.06
N GLN A 366 -22.02 -8.42 -7.39
CA GLN A 366 -23.14 -7.51 -7.06
C GLN A 366 -24.41 -7.86 -7.85
N THR A 367 -24.29 -8.07 -9.17
CA THR A 367 -25.42 -8.46 -10.04
C THR A 367 -26.03 -9.79 -9.61
N ALA A 368 -25.21 -10.74 -9.17
CA ALA A 368 -25.68 -12.03 -8.64
C ALA A 368 -26.29 -11.94 -7.23
N GLY A 369 -26.31 -10.77 -6.59
CA GLY A 369 -26.87 -10.59 -5.26
C GLY A 369 -26.07 -11.29 -4.15
N VAL A 370 -24.78 -11.53 -4.35
CA VAL A 370 -23.89 -12.09 -3.32
C VAL A 370 -23.05 -11.03 -2.63
N LEU A 371 -22.79 -9.89 -3.29
CA LEU A 371 -22.18 -8.69 -2.69
C LEU A 371 -23.17 -7.54 -2.56
N ARG A 372 -22.93 -6.68 -1.57
CA ARG A 372 -23.73 -5.49 -1.27
C ARG A 372 -23.72 -4.51 -2.45
N CYS A 373 -24.88 -3.96 -2.82
CA CYS A 373 -25.05 -3.06 -3.96
C CYS A 373 -25.25 -1.58 -3.55
N ASP A 374 -25.36 -1.30 -2.25
CA ASP A 374 -25.41 0.04 -1.68
C ASP A 374 -24.04 0.75 -1.73
N VAL A 375 -22.96 -0.01 -1.96
CA VAL A 375 -21.62 0.52 -2.22
C VAL A 375 -21.30 0.45 -3.71
N PRO A 376 -20.96 1.58 -4.36
CA PRO A 376 -20.50 1.55 -5.74
C PRO A 376 -19.26 0.65 -5.89
N VAL A 377 -19.26 -0.24 -6.91
CA VAL A 377 -18.17 -1.21 -7.13
C VAL A 377 -16.78 -0.58 -7.12
N LYS A 378 -16.64 0.65 -7.64
CA LYS A 378 -15.39 1.42 -7.60
C LYS A 378 -14.76 1.42 -6.21
N TYR A 379 -15.55 1.66 -5.17
CA TYR A 379 -15.04 1.73 -3.80
C TYR A 379 -14.82 0.34 -3.17
N LEU A 380 -15.59 -0.68 -3.56
CA LEU A 380 -15.29 -2.07 -3.21
C LEU A 380 -13.95 -2.49 -3.82
N SER A 381 -13.71 -2.21 -5.12
CA SER A 381 -12.44 -2.50 -5.80
C SER A 381 -11.26 -1.76 -5.17
N LEU A 382 -11.41 -0.48 -4.85
CA LEU A 382 -10.34 0.31 -4.23
C LEU A 382 -10.03 -0.14 -2.80
N THR A 383 -11.05 -0.55 -2.04
CA THR A 383 -10.88 -1.13 -0.69
C THR A 383 -10.18 -2.48 -0.78
N LEU A 384 -10.61 -3.34 -1.70
CA LEU A 384 -9.97 -4.64 -1.93
C LEU A 384 -8.52 -4.49 -2.36
N LEU A 385 -8.22 -3.64 -3.35
CA LEU A 385 -6.85 -3.37 -3.75
C LEU A 385 -6.02 -2.74 -2.62
N GLY A 386 -6.62 -1.91 -1.77
CA GLY A 386 -5.95 -1.37 -0.59
C GLY A 386 -5.59 -2.44 0.43
N LEU A 387 -6.50 -3.39 0.66
CA LEU A 387 -6.25 -4.56 1.50
C LEU A 387 -5.06 -5.39 1.01
N LEU A 388 -4.90 -5.55 -0.31
CA LEU A 388 -3.93 -6.47 -0.92
C LEU A 388 -2.58 -5.81 -1.24
N ASN A 389 -2.55 -4.63 -1.86
CA ASN A 389 -1.35 -3.98 -2.42
C ASN A 389 -0.36 -3.43 -1.37
N ARG A 390 -0.56 -3.70 -0.08
CA ARG A 390 0.38 -3.35 1.00
C ARG A 390 0.94 -4.58 1.70
N VAL A 391 0.47 -5.78 1.35
CA VAL A 391 0.95 -7.04 1.92
C VAL A 391 2.43 -7.27 1.58
N GLU A 392 2.92 -6.81 0.42
CA GLU A 392 4.32 -6.88 0.00
C GLU A 392 5.29 -6.17 0.96
N VAL A 393 4.83 -5.18 1.74
CA VAL A 393 5.71 -4.45 2.67
C VAL A 393 6.05 -5.29 3.91
N TRP A 394 5.06 -5.97 4.47
CA TRP A 394 5.17 -6.63 5.77
C TRP A 394 5.19 -8.15 5.67
N TYR A 395 4.78 -8.75 4.55
CA TYR A 395 4.90 -10.19 4.35
C TYR A 395 6.37 -10.61 4.41
N ARG A 396 6.61 -11.72 5.12
CA ARG A 396 7.92 -12.33 5.27
C ARG A 396 7.82 -13.78 4.78
N PRO A 397 8.54 -14.15 3.70
CA PRO A 397 8.60 -15.53 3.24
C PRO A 397 9.04 -16.47 4.36
N GLY A 398 8.37 -17.62 4.49
CA GLY A 398 8.60 -18.56 5.60
C GLY A 398 7.95 -18.16 6.93
N GLY A 399 7.15 -17.08 6.94
CA GLY A 399 6.33 -16.70 8.09
C GLY A 399 5.17 -17.67 8.37
N ALA A 400 4.29 -17.28 9.31
CA ALA A 400 3.23 -18.15 9.81
C ALA A 400 2.24 -18.64 8.74
N LEU A 401 1.93 -17.80 7.74
CA LEU A 401 0.99 -18.11 6.66
C LEU A 401 1.69 -18.09 5.30
N SER A 402 1.36 -19.09 4.47
CA SER A 402 1.66 -19.06 3.03
C SER A 402 0.83 -17.97 2.33
N PRO A 403 1.20 -17.56 1.10
CA PRO A 403 0.40 -16.62 0.32
C PRO A 403 -1.05 -17.08 0.11
N ALA A 404 -1.26 -18.39 -0.09
CA ALA A 404 -2.58 -18.99 -0.25
C ALA A 404 -3.44 -18.84 1.02
N GLN A 405 -2.89 -19.24 2.17
CA GLN A 405 -3.55 -19.11 3.49
C GLN A 405 -3.86 -17.66 3.83
N LEU A 406 -2.93 -16.75 3.52
CA LEU A 406 -3.16 -15.32 3.73
C LEU A 406 -4.25 -14.79 2.78
N GLY A 407 -4.28 -15.26 1.53
CA GLY A 407 -5.33 -14.95 0.56
C GLY A 407 -6.70 -15.37 1.05
N ASP A 408 -6.82 -16.58 1.59
CA ASP A 408 -8.07 -17.07 2.16
C ASP A 408 -8.53 -16.24 3.36
N LEU A 409 -7.60 -15.94 4.28
CA LEU A 409 -7.89 -15.10 5.45
C LEU A 409 -8.37 -13.72 5.03
N LEU A 410 -7.65 -13.05 4.12
CA LEU A 410 -8.01 -11.69 3.67
C LEU A 410 -9.30 -11.69 2.83
N ALA A 411 -9.58 -12.75 2.06
CA ALA A 411 -10.85 -12.91 1.36
C ALA A 411 -12.01 -13.00 2.35
N VAL A 412 -11.88 -13.80 3.41
CA VAL A 412 -12.90 -13.92 4.47
C VAL A 412 -13.08 -12.59 5.19
N ALA A 413 -12.00 -11.92 5.59
CA ALA A 413 -12.07 -10.62 6.25
C ALA A 413 -12.77 -9.57 5.37
N PHE A 414 -12.46 -9.51 4.07
CA PHE A 414 -13.11 -8.58 3.15
C PHE A 414 -14.59 -8.91 2.93
N LEU A 415 -14.94 -10.19 2.77
CA LEU A 415 -16.30 -10.60 2.45
C LEU A 415 -17.24 -10.53 3.66
N THR A 416 -16.77 -10.93 4.84
CA THR A 416 -17.64 -11.10 6.02
C THR A 416 -17.44 -10.03 7.09
N GLY A 417 -16.38 -9.22 6.98
CA GLY A 417 -16.07 -8.17 7.93
C GLY A 417 -15.42 -8.69 9.22
N ALA A 418 -15.01 -7.72 10.04
CA ALA A 418 -14.40 -7.96 11.34
C ALA A 418 -15.42 -8.06 12.49
N SER A 419 -16.61 -7.49 12.33
CA SER A 419 -17.62 -7.48 13.40
C SER A 419 -18.21 -8.86 13.58
N GLU A 420 -18.44 -9.25 14.83
CA GLU A 420 -19.21 -10.45 15.14
C GLU A 420 -20.71 -10.14 14.93
N ALA A 421 -21.42 -11.00 14.21
CA ALA A 421 -22.86 -10.88 14.07
C ALA A 421 -23.48 -11.32 15.41
N ARG A 422 -23.83 -10.37 16.27
CA ARG A 422 -24.61 -10.72 17.47
C ARG A 422 -25.96 -11.26 17.03
N GLN A 423 -26.30 -12.45 17.52
CA GLN A 423 -27.66 -13.01 17.47
C GLN A 423 -28.64 -12.10 18.20
#